data_AF-A0A367HH00-F1
#
_entry.id   AF-A0A367HH00-F1
#
_cell.length_a   1.000
_cell.length_b   1.000
_cell.length_c   1.000
_cell.angle_alpha   90.00
_cell.angle_beta   90.00
_cell.angle_gamma   90.00
#
_symmetry.space_group_name_H-M   'P 1'
#
loop_
_entity.id
_entity.type
_entity.pdbx_description
1 polymer ?
#
loop_
_entity_poly.entity_id
_entity_poly.type
_entity_poly.pdbx_seq_one_letter_code
_entity_poly.pdbx_strand_id
1 'polypeptide(L)' 'MKGERPAAYRVTLRFVPDGPVVTGDWADLATAERVWRAHIGSYGSHPTASITLTHQLLDGSWRTVAVWTRDSGEQRR' A
#
# COMPACT_ATOMS: atom_id res chain seq x y z
N MET A 1 -8.94 16.97 -18.17
CA MET A 1 -9.69 15.86 -17.55
C MET A 1 -9.51 15.97 -16.04
N LYS A 2 -10.55 16.32 -15.28
CA LYS A 2 -10.47 16.23 -13.81
C LYS A 2 -10.42 14.75 -13.48
N GLY A 3 -9.22 14.25 -13.14
CA GLY A 3 -9.00 12.86 -12.79
C GLY A 3 -9.97 12.47 -11.68
N GLU A 4 -10.74 11.43 -11.96
CA GLU A 4 -11.73 10.88 -11.05
C GLU A 4 -11.06 10.48 -9.74
N ARG A 5 -11.59 10.93 -8.59
CA ARG A 5 -10.96 10.68 -7.30
C ARG A 5 -11.19 9.22 -6.90
N PRO A 6 -10.15 8.52 -6.41
CA PRO A 6 -10.33 7.18 -5.86
C PRO A 6 -11.37 7.15 -4.74
N ALA A 7 -12.11 6.04 -4.65
CA ALA A 7 -13.13 5.85 -3.62
C ALA A 7 -12.52 5.55 -2.23
N ALA A 8 -11.34 4.90 -2.21
CA ALA A 8 -10.60 4.56 -1.01
C ALA A 8 -9.12 4.29 -1.33
N TYR A 9 -8.30 4.23 -0.28
CA TYR A 9 -6.89 3.86 -0.31
C TYR A 9 -6.65 2.76 0.71
N ARG A 10 -5.86 1.75 0.33
CA ARG A 10 -5.56 0.60 1.19
C ARG A 10 -4.07 0.43 1.35
N VAL A 11 -3.65 0.17 2.57
CA VAL A 11 -2.29 -0.28 2.89
C VAL A 11 -2.37 -1.74 3.29
N THR A 12 -1.50 -2.54 2.71
CA THR A 12 -1.39 -3.98 2.95
C THR A 12 0.03 -4.29 3.39
N LEU A 13 0.19 -4.88 4.58
CA LEU A 13 1.46 -5.42 5.07
C LEU A 13 1.35 -6.94 5.11
N ARG A 14 2.28 -7.63 4.45
CA ARG A 14 2.38 -9.08 4.42
C ARG A 14 3.81 -9.49 4.75
N PHE A 15 3.99 -10.33 5.77
CA PHE A 15 5.33 -10.73 6.25
C PHE A 15 5.93 -11.90 5.48
N VAL A 16 5.11 -12.80 4.93
CA VAL A 16 5.55 -13.93 4.11
C VAL A 16 4.59 -14.11 2.93
N PRO A 17 5.05 -14.61 1.77
CA PRO A 17 4.17 -14.98 0.66
C PRO A 17 3.03 -15.86 1.17
N ASP A 18 1.80 -15.55 0.76
CA ASP A 18 0.57 -16.27 1.15
C ASP A 18 0.25 -16.35 2.66
N GLY A 19 1.02 -15.67 3.51
CA GLY A 19 0.79 -15.62 4.95
C GLY A 19 -0.25 -14.59 5.41
N PRO A 20 -0.37 -14.39 6.73
CA PRO A 20 -1.26 -13.39 7.32
C PRO A 20 -1.00 -11.98 6.76
N VAL A 21 -2.10 -11.24 6.61
CA VAL A 21 -2.10 -9.91 6.03
C VAL A 21 -2.72 -8.93 7.01
N VAL A 22 -2.06 -7.81 7.21
CA VAL A 22 -2.64 -6.65 7.89
C VAL A 22 -3.08 -5.66 6.83
N THR A 23 -4.36 -5.28 6.85
CA THR A 23 -4.94 -4.29 5.94
C THR A 23 -5.55 -3.14 6.72
N GLY A 24 -5.42 -1.92 6.19
CA GLY A 24 -6.21 -0.76 6.60
C GLY A 24 -6.72 -0.01 5.37
N ASP A 25 -7.88 0.61 5.51
CA ASP A 25 -8.54 1.40 4.46
C ASP A 25 -8.76 2.84 4.94
N TRP A 26 -8.52 3.81 4.06
CA TRP A 26 -8.69 5.25 4.32
C TRP A 26 -9.34 5.95 3.13
N ALA A 27 -10.14 6.98 3.42
CA ALA A 27 -10.72 7.83 2.37
C ALA A 27 -9.71 8.85 1.80
N ASP A 28 -8.60 9.11 2.52
CA ASP A 28 -7.61 10.12 2.18
C ASP A 28 -6.24 9.50 1.86
N LEU A 29 -5.65 9.92 0.74
CA LEU A 29 -4.34 9.44 0.29
C LEU A 29 -3.24 9.83 1.26
N ALA A 30 -3.26 11.06 1.78
CA ALA A 30 -2.17 11.54 2.64
C ALA A 30 -2.09 10.72 3.94
N THR A 31 -3.24 10.35 4.49
CA THR A 31 -3.32 9.45 5.65
C THR A 31 -2.81 8.04 5.31
N ALA A 32 -3.23 7.46 4.18
CA ALA A 32 -2.76 6.16 3.74
C ALA A 32 -1.24 6.14 3.46
N GLU A 33 -0.70 7.16 2.79
CA GLU A 33 0.74 7.31 2.55
C GLU A 33 1.53 7.44 3.85
N ARG A 34 1.01 8.18 4.84
CA ARG A 34 1.65 8.29 6.15
C ARG A 34 1.76 6.93 6.83
N VAL A 35 0.69 6.14 6.83
CA VAL A 35 0.70 4.79 7.41
C VAL A 35 1.62 3.86 6.63
N TRP A 36 1.59 3.93 5.30
CA TRP A 36 2.47 3.16 4.43
C TRP A 36 3.95 3.43 4.74
N ARG A 37 4.36 4.70 4.85
CA ARG A 37 5.73 5.08 5.25
C ARG A 37 6.06 4.63 6.68
N ALA A 38 5.12 4.69 7.61
CA ALA A 38 5.32 4.19 8.97
C ALA A 38 5.60 2.68 8.98
N HIS A 39 4.86 1.89 8.20
CA HIS A 39 5.14 0.47 8.03
C HIS A 39 6.51 0.19 7.41
N ILE A 40 6.95 1.00 6.44
CA ILE A 40 8.31 0.88 5.90
C ILE A 40 9.35 1.15 6.98
N GLY A 41 9.16 2.18 7.80
CA GLY A 41 10.07 2.48 8.92
C GLY A 41 10.15 1.34 9.95
N SER A 42 9.02 0.69 10.24
CA SER A 42 8.97 -0.40 11.24
C SER A 42 9.38 -1.77 10.70
N TYR A 43 9.04 -2.09 9.45
CA TYR A 43 9.12 -3.44 8.89
C TYR A 43 9.90 -3.53 7.58
N GLY A 44 10.36 -2.42 7.02
CA GLY A 44 11.00 -2.37 5.70
C GLY A 44 12.33 -3.13 5.62
N SER A 45 12.96 -3.46 6.76
CA SER A 45 14.16 -4.29 6.85
C SER A 45 13.86 -5.80 6.94
N HIS A 46 12.60 -6.19 7.16
CA HIS A 46 12.21 -7.59 7.25
C HIS A 46 12.36 -8.25 5.88
N PRO A 47 13.08 -9.39 5.78
CA PRO A 47 13.57 -9.93 4.51
C PRO A 47 12.45 -10.28 3.52
N THR A 48 11.30 -10.71 4.03
CA THR A 48 10.17 -11.18 3.21
C THR A 48 8.95 -10.25 3.29
N ALA A 49 9.06 -9.09 3.95
CA ALA A 49 7.93 -8.18 4.07
C ALA A 49 7.65 -7.44 2.75
N SER A 50 6.37 -7.40 2.39
CA SER A 50 5.85 -6.58 1.30
C SER A 50 4.82 -5.60 1.86
N ILE A 51 4.97 -4.33 1.50
CA ILE A 51 4.12 -3.23 1.96
C ILE A 51 3.56 -2.52 0.74
N THR A 52 2.27 -2.71 0.47
CA THR A 52 1.61 -2.22 -0.73
C THR A 52 0.62 -1.11 -0.38
N LEU A 53 0.68 -0.01 -1.12
CA LEU A 53 -0.35 1.02 -1.16
C LEU A 53 -1.16 0.85 -2.45
N THR A 54 -2.47 0.68 -2.33
CA THR A 54 -3.41 0.62 -3.45
C THR A 54 -4.48 1.69 -3.32
N HIS A 55 -5.10 2.06 -4.44
CA HIS A 55 -6.31 2.87 -4.46
C HIS A 55 -7.47 2.09 -5.08
N GLN A 56 -8.70 2.45 -4.75
CA GLN A 56 -9.89 1.87 -5.34
C GLN A 56 -10.43 2.79 -6.44
N LEU A 57 -10.59 2.25 -7.64
CA LEU A 57 -11.27 2.91 -8.74
C LEU A 57 -12.79 2.88 -8.55
N LEU A 58 -13.53 3.67 -9.34
CA LEU A 58 -15.00 3.69 -9.25
C LEU A 58 -15.68 2.39 -9.66
N ASP A 59 -15.02 1.57 -10.48
CA ASP A 59 -15.49 0.22 -10.83
C ASP A 59 -15.29 -0.79 -9.68
N GLY A 60 -14.78 -0.33 -8.53
CA GLY A 60 -14.52 -1.13 -7.34
C GLY A 60 -13.18 -1.88 -7.38
N SER A 61 -12.46 -1.86 -8.51
CA SER A 61 -11.16 -2.51 -8.64
C SER A 61 -10.06 -1.77 -7.87
N TRP A 62 -9.05 -2.52 -7.42
CA TRP A 62 -7.89 -1.96 -6.73
C TRP A 62 -6.70 -1.88 -7.67
N ARG A 63 -6.03 -0.73 -7.70
CA ARG A 63 -4.75 -0.56 -8.41
C ARG A 63 -3.64 -0.22 -7.43
N THR A 64 -2.48 -0.83 -7.67
CA THR A 64 -1.27 -0.52 -6.91
C THR A 64 -0.78 0.87 -7.26
N VAL A 65 -0.54 1.66 -6.24
CA VAL A 65 0.09 3.00 -6.31
C VAL A 65 1.58 2.88 -6.00
N ALA A 66 1.92 2.15 -4.94
CA ALA A 66 3.29 1.92 -4.53
C ALA A 66 3.46 0.54 -3.88
N VAL A 67 4.66 -0.02 -3.99
CA VAL A 67 5.06 -1.20 -3.22
C VAL A 67 6.45 -0.98 -2.64
N TRP A 68 6.68 -1.50 -1.44
CA TRP A 68 7.99 -1.58 -0.82
C TRP A 68 8.33 -3.03 -0.50
N THR A 69 9.56 -3.41 -0.84
CA THR A 69 10.22 -4.63 -0.34
C THR A 69 11.64 -4.27 0.07
N ARG A 70 12.24 -5.08 0.95
CA ARG A 70 13.64 -4.88 1.35
C ARG A 70 14.58 -4.82 0.14
N ASP A 71 14.39 -5.71 -0.82
CA ASP A 71 15.35 -5.91 -1.92
C ASP A 71 15.19 -4.90 -3.06
N SER A 72 13.98 -4.36 -3.26
CA SER A 72 13.69 -3.44 -4.37
C SER A 72 13.50 -1.99 -3.95
N GLY A 73 13.34 -1.72 -2.65
CA GLY A 73 12.94 -0.40 -2.17
C GLY A 73 11.56 0.04 -2.66
N GLU A 74 11.35 1.35 -2.81
CA GLU A 74 10.06 1.95 -3.18
C GLU A 74 9.90 1.87 -4.70
N GLN A 75 8.81 1.23 -5.13
CA GLN A 75 8.44 1.11 -6.52
C GLN A 75 7.04 1.73 -6.71
N ARG A 76 6.94 2.83 -7.45
CA ARG A 76 5.65 3.46 -7.80
C ARG A 76 5.15 3.00 -9.17
N ARG A 77 3.83 2.87 -9.33
CA ARG A 77 3.17 2.37 -10.54
C ARG A 77 2.06 3.30 -11.02
#